data_AF-A0A8S1RQ77-F1
#
_entry.id   AF-A0A8S1RQ77-F1
#
_cell.length_a   1.000
_cell.length_b   1.000
_cell.length_c   1.000
_cell.angle_alpha   90.00
_cell.angle_beta   90.00
_cell.angle_gamma   90.00
#
_symmetry.space_group_name_H-M   'P 1'
#
loop_
_entity.id
_entity.type
_entity.pdbx_description
1 polymer ?
#
loop_
_entity_poly.entity_id
_entity_poly.type
_entity_poly.pdbx_seq_one_letter_code
_entity_poly.pdbx_strand_id
1 'polypeptide(L)'
;MSVKVGRWDIMYSHLNKKEYKQIGGGSYNQEGNQKKIGKWIELDEGFYYNYYNQITYNGEYNMNGKKVGKWDILYIMYDRWGIGQYKQMQILNKLKGRKQIQIQCWWIL
;
A
#
# COMPACT_ATOMS: atom_id res chain seq x y z
N MET A 1 8.42 -10.29 -23.04
CA MET A 1 8.00 -9.67 -21.77
C MET A 1 7.79 -10.77 -20.74
N SER A 2 8.39 -10.67 -19.56
CA SER A 2 8.21 -11.67 -18.51
C SER A 2 6.85 -11.52 -17.84
N VAL A 3 6.16 -12.63 -17.61
CA VAL A 3 4.85 -12.66 -16.97
C VAL A 3 5.00 -12.79 -15.46
N LYS A 4 4.33 -11.93 -14.71
CA LYS A 4 4.28 -12.03 -13.24
C LYS A 4 3.17 -12.99 -12.82
N VAL A 5 3.54 -14.02 -12.08
CA VAL A 5 2.63 -14.98 -11.43
C VAL A 5 3.06 -15.17 -9.97
N GLY A 6 2.12 -15.54 -9.09
CA GLY A 6 2.43 -15.90 -7.70
C GLY A 6 2.66 -14.69 -6.78
N ARG A 7 3.33 -14.94 -5.64
CA ARG A 7 3.59 -13.93 -4.59
C ARG A 7 4.78 -13.03 -4.97
N TRP A 8 4.60 -11.73 -4.79
CA TRP A 8 5.62 -10.71 -5.01
C TRP A 8 5.67 -9.78 -3.82
N ASP A 9 6.86 -9.64 -3.23
CA ASP A 9 7.10 -8.77 -2.09
C ASP A 9 8.13 -7.70 -2.46
N ILE A 10 7.88 -6.47 -2.05
CA ILE A 10 8.81 -5.34 -2.20
C ILE A 10 9.38 -5.06 -0.81
N MET A 11 10.67 -5.32 -0.68
CA MET A 11 11.42 -5.11 0.54
C MET A 11 12.20 -3.80 0.45
N TYR A 12 12.18 -3.02 1.52
CA TYR A 12 12.94 -1.78 1.63
C TYR A 12 13.75 -1.78 2.92
N SER A 13 15.01 -1.40 2.81
CA SER A 13 15.91 -1.17 3.93
C SER A 13 16.26 0.31 3.95
N HIS A 14 16.07 0.94 5.10
CA HIS A 14 16.52 2.31 5.31
C HIS A 14 18.03 2.29 5.54
N LEU A 15 18.75 3.26 4.96
CA LEU A 15 20.19 3.42 5.17
C LEU A 15 20.48 3.36 6.67
N ASN A 16 21.36 2.44 7.06
CA ASN A 16 21.80 2.13 8.44
C ASN A 16 20.97 1.14 9.26
N LYS A 17 19.90 0.52 8.73
CA LYS A 17 19.23 -0.62 9.38
C LYS A 17 19.54 -1.93 8.66
N LYS A 18 19.94 -2.97 9.41
CA LYS A 18 20.12 -4.35 8.90
C LYS A 18 18.79 -5.06 8.57
N GLU A 19 17.66 -4.45 8.91
CA GLU A 19 16.34 -5.04 8.74
C GLU A 19 15.68 -4.56 7.44
N TYR A 20 15.12 -5.53 6.71
CA TYR A 20 14.29 -5.26 5.55
C TYR A 20 12.82 -5.26 5.98
N LYS A 21 12.10 -4.20 5.63
CA LYS A 21 10.66 -4.11 5.85
C LYS A 21 9.93 -4.32 4.54
N GLN A 22 8.87 -5.13 4.57
CA GLN A 22 7.96 -5.20 3.43
C GLN A 22 7.19 -3.87 3.34
N ILE A 23 7.33 -3.18 2.22
CA ILE A 23 6.65 -1.91 1.95
C ILE A 23 5.60 -2.03 0.84
N GLY A 24 5.67 -3.09 0.04
CA GLY A 24 4.79 -3.32 -1.10
C GLY A 24 4.66 -4.79 -1.40
N GLY A 25 3.69 -5.15 -2.24
CA GLY A 25 3.56 -6.51 -2.74
C GLY A 25 2.16 -7.11 -2.58
N GLY A 26 2.03 -8.32 -3.08
CA GLY A 26 0.78 -9.08 -3.13
C GLY A 26 0.92 -10.27 -4.07
N SER A 27 -0.21 -10.85 -4.49
CA SER A 27 -0.21 -12.01 -5.36
C SER A 27 -0.80 -11.69 -6.74
N TYR A 28 -0.17 -12.20 -7.79
CA TYR A 28 -0.73 -12.29 -9.12
C TYR A 28 -1.37 -13.67 -9.31
N ASN A 29 -2.44 -13.73 -10.10
CA ASN A 29 -3.04 -15.01 -10.48
C ASN A 29 -2.08 -15.87 -11.31
N GLN A 30 -2.37 -17.17 -11.36
CA GLN A 30 -1.52 -18.15 -12.08
C GLN A 30 -1.83 -18.22 -13.58
N GLU A 31 -2.89 -17.56 -14.05
CA GLU A 31 -3.31 -17.55 -15.46
C GLU A 31 -2.34 -16.77 -16.38
N GLY A 32 -1.31 -16.13 -15.82
CA GLY A 32 -0.32 -15.39 -16.59
C GLY A 32 -0.85 -14.10 -17.23
N ASN A 33 -2.03 -13.62 -16.84
CA ASN A 33 -2.59 -12.35 -17.31
C ASN A 33 -2.22 -11.16 -16.40
N GLN A 34 -1.30 -11.36 -15.45
CA GLN A 34 -0.78 -10.33 -14.53
C GLN A 34 -1.88 -9.63 -13.71
N LYS A 35 -3.02 -10.29 -13.48
CA LYS A 35 -4.06 -9.75 -12.60
C LYS A 35 -3.65 -9.91 -11.14
N LYS A 36 -3.66 -8.80 -10.42
CA LYS A 36 -3.52 -8.77 -8.96
C LYS A 36 -4.74 -9.43 -8.32
N ILE A 37 -4.52 -10.26 -7.31
CA ILE A 37 -5.55 -10.94 -6.52
C ILE A 37 -5.23 -10.89 -5.03
N GLY A 38 -6.26 -10.94 -4.20
CA GLY A 38 -6.15 -10.96 -2.74
C GLY A 38 -5.56 -9.66 -2.19
N LYS A 39 -4.88 -9.76 -1.04
CA LYS A 39 -4.32 -8.60 -0.33
C LYS A 39 -3.11 -8.01 -1.05
N TRP A 40 -3.08 -6.70 -1.13
CA TRP A 40 -2.03 -5.92 -1.78
C TRP A 40 -1.64 -4.70 -0.95
N ILE A 41 -0.35 -4.40 -1.00
CA ILE A 41 0.26 -3.14 -0.55
C ILE A 41 0.80 -2.45 -1.80
N GLU A 42 0.19 -1.33 -2.17
CA GLU A 42 0.63 -0.50 -3.29
C GLU A 42 1.40 0.71 -2.79
N LEU A 43 2.52 1.00 -3.43
CA LEU A 43 3.29 2.21 -3.19
C LEU A 43 2.67 3.35 -4.00
N ASP A 44 2.59 4.53 -3.38
CA ASP A 44 2.26 5.76 -4.10
C ASP A 44 3.36 6.12 -5.11
N GLU A 45 3.00 6.82 -6.19
CA GLU A 45 3.95 7.24 -7.21
C GLU A 45 5.07 8.13 -6.62
N GLY A 46 4.72 8.96 -5.63
CA GLY A 46 5.67 9.81 -4.91
C GLY A 46 6.56 9.08 -3.90
N PHE A 47 6.39 7.77 -3.69
CA PHE A 47 7.04 7.03 -2.60
C PHE A 47 8.57 7.16 -2.60
N TYR A 48 9.20 7.15 -3.79
CA TYR A 48 10.66 7.25 -3.91
C TYR A 48 11.17 8.69 -3.87
N TYR A 49 10.37 9.64 -4.35
CA TYR A 49 10.77 11.05 -4.46
C TYR A 49 10.67 11.79 -3.13
N ASN A 50 9.73 11.39 -2.27
CA ASN A 50 9.51 12.02 -0.99
C ASN A 50 9.99 11.12 0.15
N TYR A 51 11.27 11.27 0.51
CA TYR A 51 11.87 10.55 1.64
C TYR A 51 11.18 10.82 2.98
N TYR A 52 10.50 11.96 3.13
CA TYR A 52 9.85 12.35 4.37
C TYR A 52 8.40 11.85 4.46
N ASN A 53 7.77 11.56 3.33
CA ASN A 53 6.35 11.19 3.26
C ASN A 53 6.14 10.00 2.33
N GLN A 54 6.09 8.82 2.93
CA GLN A 54 5.85 7.57 2.21
C GLN A 54 4.38 7.16 2.39
N ILE A 55 3.68 6.95 1.28
CA ILE A 55 2.27 6.57 1.28
C ILE A 55 2.14 5.14 0.72
N THR A 56 1.42 4.29 1.44
CA THR A 56 1.01 2.97 0.92
C THR A 56 -0.49 2.77 0.99
N TYR A 57 -1.04 2.10 -0.02
CA TYR A 57 -2.45 1.74 -0.12
C TYR A 57 -2.59 0.25 0.11
N ASN A 58 -3.32 -0.13 1.15
CA ASN A 58 -3.45 -1.49 1.62
C ASN A 58 -4.90 -1.91 1.41
N GLY A 59 -5.13 -2.96 0.64
CA GLY A 59 -6.48 -3.43 0.39
C GLY A 59 -6.50 -4.72 -0.40
N GLU A 60 -7.65 -5.02 -0.99
CA GLU A 60 -7.88 -6.31 -1.63
C GLU A 60 -8.33 -6.15 -3.09
N TYR A 61 -7.82 -7.05 -3.92
CA TYR A 61 -8.25 -7.27 -5.29
C TYR A 61 -9.08 -8.55 -5.39
N ASN A 62 -10.20 -8.49 -6.11
CA ASN A 62 -10.96 -9.69 -6.44
C ASN A 62 -10.26 -10.51 -7.56
N MET A 63 -10.81 -11.68 -7.87
CA MET A 63 -10.28 -12.59 -8.92
C MET A 63 -10.23 -11.96 -10.32
N ASN A 64 -10.99 -10.88 -10.56
CA ASN A 64 -11.01 -10.16 -11.82
C ASN A 64 -10.00 -9.00 -11.88
N GLY A 65 -9.17 -8.82 -10.85
CA GLY A 65 -8.20 -7.73 -10.78
C GLY A 65 -8.80 -6.37 -10.45
N LYS A 66 -10.01 -6.33 -9.87
CA LYS A 66 -10.65 -5.08 -9.42
C LYS A 66 -10.45 -4.88 -7.91
N LYS A 67 -10.12 -3.66 -7.51
CA LYS A 67 -10.09 -3.24 -6.10
C LYS A 67 -11.46 -3.42 -5.48
N VAL A 68 -11.53 -4.06 -4.32
CA VAL A 68 -12.76 -4.31 -3.57
C VAL A 68 -12.57 -3.95 -2.10
N GLY A 69 -13.68 -3.78 -1.38
CA GLY A 69 -13.67 -3.53 0.05
C GLY A 69 -13.10 -2.16 0.45
N LYS A 70 -12.58 -2.11 1.67
CA LYS A 70 -11.92 -0.94 2.24
C LYS A 70 -10.45 -0.92 1.81
N TRP A 71 -9.94 0.28 1.60
CA TRP A 71 -8.53 0.51 1.32
C TRP A 71 -7.97 1.46 2.36
N ASP A 72 -7.00 0.98 3.11
CA ASP A 72 -6.32 1.75 4.13
C ASP A 72 -5.13 2.47 3.51
N ILE A 73 -5.06 3.78 3.75
CA ILE A 73 -3.89 4.59 3.44
C ILE A 73 -3.02 4.62 4.70
N LEU A 74 -1.80 4.12 4.56
CA LEU A 74 -0.77 4.29 5.58
C LEU A 74 0.14 5.43 5.16
N TYR A 75 0.27 6.41 6.04
CA TYR A 75 1.20 7.52 5.91
C TYR A 75 2.37 7.27 6.86
N ILE A 76 3.57 7.18 6.31
CA ILE A 76 4.80 7.06 7.06
C ILE A 76 5.52 8.40 6.94
N MET A 77 5.56 9.13 8.04
CA MET A 77 6.34 10.37 8.14
C MET A 77 7.65 10.08 8.80
N TYR A 78 8.76 10.48 8.19
CA TYR A 78 10.03 10.51 8.88
C TYR A 78 10.28 11.94 9.39
N ASP A 79 10.60 12.06 10.68
CA ASP A 79 11.09 13.32 11.19
C ASP A 79 12.52 13.61 10.70
N ARG A 80 13.04 14.79 11.06
CA ARG A 80 14.40 15.24 10.69
C ARG A 80 15.52 14.31 11.19
N TRP A 81 15.22 13.39 12.09
CA TRP A 81 16.16 12.44 12.70
C TRP A 81 15.96 11.01 12.19
N GLY A 82 15.05 10.80 11.23
CA GLY A 82 14.75 9.49 10.65
C GLY A 82 13.90 8.58 11.55
N ILE A 83 13.25 9.14 12.57
CA ILE A 83 12.28 8.41 13.40
C ILE A 83 10.93 8.48 12.67
N GLY A 84 10.45 7.31 12.25
CA GLY A 84 9.19 7.19 11.51
C GLY A 84 7.97 7.20 12.44
N GLN A 85 7.05 8.14 12.27
CA GLN A 85 5.71 8.10 12.86
C GLN A 85 4.72 7.50 11.87
N TYR A 86 3.84 6.61 12.35
CA TYR A 86 2.82 5.95 11.55
C TYR A 86 1.47 6.63 11.76
N LYS A 87 0.83 7.03 10.66
CA LYS A 87 -0.56 7.49 10.69
C LYS A 87 -1.39 6.63 9.75
N GLN A 88 -2.41 5.97 10.30
CA GLN A 88 -3.36 5.19 9.51
C GLN A 88 -4.59 6.03 9.21
N MET A 89 -4.99 6.05 7.94
CA MET A 89 -6.23 6.66 7.46
C MET A 89 -7.01 5.61 6.66
N GLN A 90 -8.34 5.56 6.83
CA GLN A 90 -9.18 4.63 6.06
C GLN A 90 -9.93 5.36 4.95
N ILE A 91 -9.95 4.80 3.73
CA ILE A 91 -10.92 5.19 2.70
C ILE A 91 -12.09 4.22 2.73
N LEU A 92 -13.26 4.73 3.13
CA LEU A 92 -14.54 4.04 2.96
C LEU A 92 -15.12 4.33 1.57
N ASN A 93 -15.07 3.36 0.65
CA ASN A 93 -15.84 3.42 -0.58
C ASN A 93 -17.33 3.22 -0.26
N LYS A 94 -18.07 4.31 -0.01
CA LYS A 94 -19.53 4.26 0.06
C LYS A 94 -20.07 4.16 -1.36
N LEU A 95 -20.46 2.95 -1.79
CA LEU A 95 -21.15 2.73 -3.06
C LEU A 95 -22.52 3.42 -3.03
N LYS A 96 -22.58 4.63 -3.60
CA LYS A 96 -23.58 5.17 -4.55
C LYS A 96 -23.65 6.71 -4.43
N GLY A 97 -23.31 7.39 -5.54
CA GLY A 97 -23.90 8.69 -5.87
C GLY A 97 -23.09 9.96 -5.60
N ARG A 98 -22.23 10.04 -4.58
CA ARG A 98 -21.38 11.22 -4.35
C ARG A 98 -20.02 10.81 -3.76
N LYS A 99 -18.93 11.22 -4.42
CA LYS A 99 -17.55 11.06 -3.93
C LYS A 99 -17.38 11.93 -2.68
N GLN A 100 -17.76 11.43 -1.52
CA GLN A 100 -17.38 12.02 -0.25
C GLN A 100 -16.32 11.13 0.38
N ILE A 101 -15.08 11.59 0.35
CA ILE A 101 -13.94 10.95 1.01
C ILE A 101 -14.06 11.35 2.49
N GLN A 102 -14.47 10.41 3.34
CA GLN A 102 -14.42 10.61 4.79
C GLN A 102 -13.09 10.03 5.29
N ILE A 103 -12.16 10.90 5.66
CA ILE A 103 -10.87 10.52 6.24
C ILE A 103 -11.08 10.38 7.75
N GLN A 104 -10.96 9.17 8.30
CA GLN A 104 -10.85 8.98 9.74
C GLN A 104 -9.39 8.73 10.11
N CYS A 105 -8.85 9.60 10.98
CA CYS A 105 -7.49 9.51 11.49
C CYS A 105 -7.50 8.83 12.86
N TRP A 106 -6.63 7.86 13.06
CA TRP A 106 -6.32 7.30 14.38
C TRP A 106 -4.82 7.46 14.62
N TRP A 107 -4.44 7.95 15.80
CA TRP A 107 -3.06 7.86 16.28
C TRP A 107 -2.86 6.44 16.82
N ILE A 108 -1.89 5.72 16.28
CA ILE A 108 -1.46 4.44 16.86
C ILE A 108 -0.29 4.78 17.79
N LEU A 109 -0.50 4.62 19.10
CA LEU A 109 0.50 4.73 20.17
C LEU A 109 1.41 3.49 20.19
#